data_AF-A0A2W1EZI4-F1
#
_entry.id   AF-A0A2W1EZI4-F1
#
_cell.length_a   1.000
_cell.length_b   1.000
_cell.length_c   1.000
_cell.angle_alpha   90.00
_cell.angle_beta   90.00
_cell.angle_gamma   90.00
#
_symmetry.space_group_name_H-M   'P 1'
#
loop_
_entity.id
_entity.type
_entity.pdbx_description
1 polymer ?
#
loop_
_entity_poly.entity_id
_entity_poly.type
_entity_poly.pdbx_seq_one_letter_code
_entity_poly.pdbx_strand_id
1 'polypeptide(L)'
;MGHRHCQFALGSLIVSTLSPFDFFEKACKLSFEIQKATALEKATALVAPLILSALPQLRKDLELLNAASNDTYALYADMTRNTARPLKVSSDMRPCDFHTLFTGKNLRWEALGLILVIAGCKAQYTAPNDPLFTLEDGKQINRDEFIEDIMHAANTCINICQTHGAVNEIMVSLVYYDLMMVSNFYGDNYHGTWRRMGDCVSALYAAGIHCEESNSEGDNKEPFFMREFRRRLYASVYRSDKTLAVFYGRPPMVGWRYSDRKMMLDISDEAVASEAEDATLLDAELSKLDSAGWNTEGCLHPATFNRVRCQLAVFKERFLEQSLAGEKDSDVVRNVEAISAECTERWDALPAYLRYETYTEDAAWNGRGPGLTVRLIAAYLDYLHLHFQIQRLLHRITQQALPLLLEVSLKLLVTSLISTKPNNRVYETRRNFPTVMLFYCSPAAGVLALELRRCTIKGIPLPSTISRADVIRNLSVLTSCLEWIVLPGDGNHKLCLEFNKMLALVLDEVLNYEPPANGVQANRGDTGASDDNDTLMAGQGFFDMPMTEGLEPIPTVSEEFLNWLDNATWNNKDLF
;
A
#
# COMPACT_ATOMS: atom_id res chain seq x y z
N MET A 1 23.53 25.28 -25.32
CA MET A 1 24.06 23.92 -25.64
C MET A 1 23.93 22.93 -24.49
N GLY A 2 23.99 23.35 -23.21
CA GLY A 2 23.94 22.42 -22.05
C GLY A 2 22.69 21.53 -21.92
N HIS A 3 21.48 22.07 -22.14
CA HIS A 3 20.24 21.31 -21.93
C HIS A 3 20.07 20.09 -22.87
N ARG A 4 20.69 20.12 -24.06
CA ARG A 4 20.57 19.05 -25.07
C ARG A 4 21.55 17.89 -24.84
N HIS A 5 22.75 18.16 -24.33
CA HIS A 5 23.72 17.11 -24.00
C HIS A 5 23.28 16.33 -22.75
N CYS A 6 22.69 17.02 -21.77
CA CYS A 6 22.11 16.37 -20.60
C CYS A 6 20.98 15.41 -20.99
N GLN A 7 20.03 15.82 -21.83
CA GLN A 7 18.93 14.93 -22.28
C GLN A 7 19.43 13.67 -23.02
N PHE A 8 20.50 13.79 -23.80
CA PHE A 8 21.10 12.64 -24.49
C PHE A 8 21.74 11.65 -23.52
N ALA A 9 22.51 12.13 -22.55
CA ALA A 9 23.12 11.28 -21.52
C ALA A 9 22.05 10.55 -20.70
N LEU A 10 20.94 11.21 -20.38
CA LEU A 10 19.79 10.62 -19.70
C LEU A 10 19.10 9.53 -20.54
N GLY A 11 18.93 9.77 -21.84
CA GLY A 11 18.37 8.77 -22.75
C GLY A 11 19.25 7.52 -22.86
N SER A 12 20.56 7.71 -22.99
CA SER A 12 21.53 6.61 -23.01
C SER A 12 21.53 5.81 -21.71
N LEU A 13 21.43 6.48 -20.55
CA LEU A 13 21.30 5.83 -19.25
C LEU A 13 20.08 4.89 -19.24
N ILE A 14 18.88 5.42 -19.54
CA ILE A 14 17.63 4.65 -19.54
C ILE A 14 17.71 3.43 -20.45
N VAL A 15 18.17 3.61 -21.69
CA VAL A 15 18.25 2.51 -22.66
C VAL A 15 19.29 1.47 -22.23
N SER A 16 20.43 1.90 -21.67
CA SER A 16 21.44 0.98 -21.16
C SER A 16 20.95 0.17 -19.96
N THR A 17 20.16 0.78 -19.06
CA THR A 17 19.55 0.07 -17.91
C THR A 17 18.56 -1.00 -18.37
N LEU A 18 17.90 -0.81 -19.51
CA LEU A 18 16.99 -1.81 -20.10
C LEU A 18 17.72 -2.96 -20.82
N SER A 19 19.05 -2.98 -20.81
CA SER A 19 19.87 -4.08 -21.33
C SER A 19 20.36 -4.96 -20.17
N PRO A 20 20.04 -6.27 -20.13
CA PRO A 20 19.39 -7.09 -21.18
C PRO A 20 17.85 -7.12 -21.08
N PHE A 21 17.17 -6.91 -22.21
CA PHE A 21 15.70 -6.81 -22.23
C PHE A 21 14.98 -8.14 -21.96
N ASP A 22 15.62 -9.29 -22.19
CA ASP A 22 15.08 -10.61 -21.84
C ASP A 22 14.69 -10.72 -20.37
N PHE A 23 15.51 -10.14 -19.49
CA PHE A 23 15.22 -10.05 -18.07
C PHE A 23 13.92 -9.27 -17.83
N PHE A 24 13.78 -8.08 -18.43
CA PHE A 24 12.63 -7.21 -18.24
C PHE A 24 11.35 -7.83 -18.78
N GLU A 25 11.41 -8.47 -19.95
CA GLU A 25 10.27 -9.17 -20.53
C GLU A 25 9.82 -10.33 -19.61
N LYS A 26 10.75 -11.13 -19.11
CA LYS A 26 10.47 -12.23 -18.17
C LYS A 26 9.91 -11.70 -16.85
N ALA A 27 10.50 -10.65 -16.27
CA ALA A 27 10.04 -10.04 -15.03
C ALA A 27 8.63 -9.45 -15.18
N CYS A 28 8.32 -8.80 -16.30
CA CYS A 28 6.97 -8.30 -16.60
C CYS A 28 5.96 -9.43 -16.71
N LYS A 29 6.24 -10.49 -17.47
CA LYS A 29 5.35 -11.67 -17.58
C LYS A 29 5.09 -12.28 -16.20
N LEU A 30 6.15 -12.54 -15.43
CA LEU A 30 6.04 -13.06 -14.06
C LEU A 30 5.36 -12.12 -13.05
N SER A 31 5.15 -10.85 -13.40
CA SER A 31 4.41 -9.90 -12.56
C SER A 31 2.90 -10.03 -12.72
N PHE A 32 2.46 -10.51 -13.89
CA PHE A 32 1.05 -10.69 -14.23
C PHE A 32 0.62 -12.16 -14.25
N GLU A 33 1.57 -13.10 -14.32
CA GLU A 33 1.25 -14.52 -14.27
C GLU A 33 0.53 -14.91 -12.98
N ILE A 34 -0.61 -15.57 -13.16
CA ILE A 34 -1.30 -16.31 -12.11
C ILE A 34 -0.40 -17.48 -11.73
N GLN A 35 0.39 -17.33 -10.66
CA GLN A 35 1.06 -18.47 -10.07
C GLN A 35 0.01 -19.42 -9.48
N LYS A 36 -0.38 -20.44 -10.26
CA LYS A 36 -1.33 -21.49 -9.87
C LYS A 36 -0.98 -22.17 -8.54
N ALA A 37 0.31 -22.17 -8.17
CA ALA A 37 0.79 -22.73 -6.91
C ALA A 37 0.59 -21.81 -5.68
N THR A 38 0.43 -20.49 -5.87
CA THR A 38 0.32 -19.51 -4.77
C THR A 38 -1.01 -18.74 -4.77
N ALA A 39 -1.88 -18.95 -5.78
CA ALA A 39 -3.13 -18.23 -6.00
C ALA A 39 -2.96 -16.69 -5.96
N LEU A 40 -1.79 -16.22 -6.41
CA LEU A 40 -1.36 -14.85 -6.22
C LEU A 40 -1.64 -13.97 -7.45
N GLU A 41 -2.90 -13.70 -7.79
CA GLU A 41 -3.23 -12.56 -8.67
C GLU A 41 -3.02 -11.21 -7.98
N LYS A 42 -1.87 -10.54 -8.20
CA LYS A 42 -1.64 -9.22 -7.61
C LYS A 42 -2.82 -8.32 -7.99
N ALA A 43 -3.43 -7.66 -7.00
CA ALA A 43 -4.39 -6.59 -7.26
C ALA A 43 -3.63 -5.48 -7.99
N THR A 44 -3.67 -5.55 -9.32
CA THR A 44 -2.94 -4.67 -10.22
C THR A 44 -3.88 -3.56 -10.67
N ALA A 45 -3.33 -2.35 -10.78
CA ALA A 45 -4.02 -1.24 -11.42
C ALA A 45 -4.07 -1.43 -12.95
N LEU A 46 -3.12 -2.22 -13.48
CA LEU A 46 -2.96 -2.50 -14.91
C LEU A 46 -3.85 -3.66 -15.34
N VAL A 47 -4.26 -3.61 -16.60
CA VAL A 47 -4.87 -4.73 -17.31
C VAL A 47 -3.76 -5.46 -18.05
N ALA A 48 -3.40 -6.67 -17.61
CA ALA A 48 -2.18 -7.35 -18.02
C ALA A 48 -2.02 -7.50 -19.55
N PRO A 49 -3.03 -7.94 -20.33
CA PRO A 49 -2.90 -8.04 -21.78
C PRO A 49 -2.55 -6.72 -22.49
N LEU A 50 -3.00 -5.57 -21.97
CA LEU A 50 -2.70 -4.25 -22.56
C LEU A 50 -1.23 -3.88 -22.43
N ILE A 51 -0.55 -4.39 -21.39
CA ILE A 51 0.88 -4.13 -21.17
C ILE A 51 1.74 -5.22 -21.81
N LEU A 52 1.34 -6.48 -21.66
CA LEU A 52 2.08 -7.63 -22.21
C LEU A 52 2.14 -7.61 -23.74
N SER A 53 1.09 -7.15 -24.41
CA SER A 53 1.07 -6.99 -25.88
C SER A 53 2.12 -6.01 -26.41
N ALA A 54 2.62 -5.09 -25.57
CA ALA A 54 3.65 -4.13 -25.95
C ALA A 54 5.06 -4.74 -26.01
N LEU A 55 5.32 -5.79 -25.21
CA LEU A 55 6.68 -6.33 -25.00
C LEU A 55 7.40 -6.75 -26.30
N PRO A 56 6.75 -7.47 -27.24
CA PRO A 56 7.42 -7.87 -28.49
C PRO A 56 7.85 -6.68 -29.36
N GLN A 57 7.07 -5.59 -29.37
CA GLN A 57 7.45 -4.39 -30.11
C GLN A 57 8.50 -3.58 -29.36
N LEU A 58 8.41 -3.46 -28.04
CA LEU A 58 9.41 -2.78 -27.20
C LEU A 58 10.80 -3.42 -27.30
N ARG A 59 10.87 -4.75 -27.44
CA ARG A 59 12.13 -5.45 -27.73
C ARG A 59 12.78 -4.93 -29.01
N LYS A 60 12.03 -4.89 -30.11
CA LYS A 60 12.51 -4.37 -31.40
C LYS A 60 12.91 -2.90 -31.29
N ASP A 61 12.13 -2.13 -30.55
CA ASP A 61 12.40 -0.71 -30.33
C ASP A 61 13.74 -0.50 -29.61
N LEU A 62 14.03 -1.30 -28.58
CA LEU A 62 15.29 -1.24 -27.84
C LEU A 62 16.49 -1.77 -28.65
N GLU A 63 16.29 -2.82 -29.45
CA GLU A 63 17.31 -3.31 -30.40
C GLU A 63 17.69 -2.21 -31.40
N LEU A 64 16.70 -1.48 -31.94
CA LEU A 64 16.94 -0.35 -32.84
C LEU A 64 17.68 0.79 -32.13
N LEU A 65 17.29 1.16 -30.91
CA LEU A 65 17.96 2.21 -30.13
C LEU A 65 19.42 1.86 -29.82
N ASN A 66 19.70 0.59 -29.49
CA ASN A 66 21.06 0.11 -29.21
C ASN A 66 21.93 0.01 -30.47
N ALA A 67 21.34 -0.31 -31.62
CA ALA A 67 22.06 -0.40 -32.89
C ALA A 67 22.36 0.97 -33.52
N ALA A 68 21.62 2.01 -33.15
CA ALA A 68 21.60 3.31 -33.83
C ALA A 68 22.82 4.22 -33.57
N SER A 69 24.01 3.70 -33.23
CA SER A 69 25.26 4.41 -32.89
C SER A 69 25.34 5.93 -33.21
N ASN A 70 25.18 6.35 -34.49
CA ASN A 70 25.20 7.76 -34.91
C ASN A 70 23.82 8.47 -35.03
N ASP A 71 22.72 7.73 -35.11
CA ASP A 71 21.33 8.21 -35.27
C ASP A 71 20.52 8.24 -33.95
N THR A 72 21.08 7.75 -32.84
CA THR A 72 20.40 7.68 -31.52
C THR A 72 19.82 9.02 -31.08
N TYR A 73 20.47 10.14 -31.42
CA TYR A 73 19.97 11.48 -31.11
C TYR A 73 18.60 11.77 -31.76
N ALA A 74 18.44 11.42 -33.04
CA ALA A 74 17.19 11.66 -33.75
C ALA A 74 16.06 10.81 -33.14
N LEU A 75 16.36 9.55 -32.78
CA LEU A 75 15.40 8.65 -32.15
C LEU A 75 14.95 9.16 -30.77
N TYR A 76 15.87 9.64 -29.92
CA TYR A 76 15.50 10.25 -28.63
C TYR A 76 14.71 11.54 -28.79
N ALA A 77 15.01 12.34 -29.81
CA ALA A 77 14.22 13.53 -30.12
C ALA A 77 12.79 13.18 -30.55
N ASP A 78 12.62 12.12 -31.34
CA ASP A 78 11.31 11.62 -31.75
C ASP A 78 10.53 11.01 -30.58
N MET A 79 11.18 10.23 -29.71
CA MET A 79 10.55 9.75 -28.46
C MET A 79 10.09 10.90 -27.57
N THR A 80 10.90 11.96 -27.46
CA THR A 80 10.55 13.15 -26.69
C THR A 80 9.37 13.90 -27.31
N ARG A 81 9.33 14.02 -28.65
CA ARG A 81 8.20 14.59 -29.38
C ARG A 81 6.93 13.75 -29.20
N ASN A 82 7.06 12.42 -29.21
CA ASN A 82 5.98 11.50 -28.94
C ASN A 82 5.47 11.68 -27.50
N THR A 83 6.35 11.74 -26.51
CA THR A 83 6.03 11.98 -25.09
C THR A 83 5.25 13.29 -24.90
N ALA A 84 5.61 14.34 -25.64
CA ALA A 84 4.99 15.66 -25.55
C ALA A 84 3.61 15.78 -26.23
N ARG A 85 3.21 14.84 -27.09
CA ARG A 85 1.87 14.85 -27.71
C ARG A 85 0.86 14.03 -26.90
N PRO A 86 -0.42 14.40 -26.88
CA PRO A 86 -1.45 13.59 -26.23
C PRO A 86 -1.50 12.14 -26.77
N LEU A 87 -1.75 11.18 -25.88
CA LEU A 87 -2.07 9.79 -26.25
C LEU A 87 -3.58 9.73 -26.51
N LYS A 88 -3.98 9.59 -27.78
CA LYS A 88 -5.39 9.59 -28.18
C LYS A 88 -5.85 8.16 -28.45
N VAL A 89 -6.85 7.72 -27.70
CA VAL A 89 -7.56 6.46 -27.93
C VAL A 89 -8.81 6.77 -28.74
N SER A 90 -8.96 6.17 -29.91
CA SER A 90 -10.19 6.30 -30.72
C SER A 90 -11.30 5.41 -30.17
N SER A 91 -12.55 5.75 -30.47
CA SER A 91 -13.73 5.04 -29.96
C SER A 91 -13.87 3.60 -30.50
N ASP A 92 -13.29 3.35 -31.67
CA ASP A 92 -13.21 2.06 -32.35
C ASP A 92 -11.90 1.30 -32.08
N MET A 93 -11.03 1.85 -31.21
CA MET A 93 -9.75 1.22 -30.90
C MET A 93 -9.96 -0.16 -30.28
N ARG A 94 -9.23 -1.13 -30.81
CA ARG A 94 -9.18 -2.48 -30.25
C ARG A 94 -8.18 -2.55 -29.08
N PRO A 95 -8.45 -3.34 -28.05
CA PRO A 95 -7.50 -3.56 -26.95
C PRO A 95 -6.11 -3.98 -27.43
N CYS A 96 -6.02 -4.89 -28.41
CA CYS A 96 -4.73 -5.34 -28.95
C CYS A 96 -3.95 -4.23 -29.68
N ASP A 97 -4.61 -3.21 -30.22
CA ASP A 97 -3.96 -2.11 -30.92
C ASP A 97 -3.47 -1.00 -29.97
N PHE A 98 -3.86 -1.03 -28.69
CA PHE A 98 -3.53 0.01 -27.71
C PHE A 98 -2.02 0.23 -27.57
N HIS A 99 -1.22 -0.85 -27.60
CA HIS A 99 0.23 -0.74 -27.47
C HIS A 99 0.87 0.10 -28.58
N THR A 100 0.25 0.16 -29.76
CA THR A 100 0.78 0.91 -30.91
C THR A 100 0.81 2.42 -30.65
N LEU A 101 0.10 2.92 -29.64
CA LEU A 101 0.12 4.33 -29.23
C LEU A 101 1.40 4.73 -28.49
N PHE A 102 2.15 3.76 -27.97
CA PHE A 102 3.34 4.02 -27.15
C PHE A 102 4.55 3.15 -27.48
N THR A 103 4.51 2.37 -28.57
CA THR A 103 5.64 1.58 -29.10
C THR A 103 5.89 1.87 -30.58
N GLY A 104 6.94 1.29 -31.15
CA GLY A 104 7.31 1.48 -32.56
C GLY A 104 7.63 2.94 -32.89
N LYS A 105 7.05 3.44 -33.97
CA LYS A 105 7.18 4.86 -34.37
C LYS A 105 6.61 5.83 -33.32
N ASN A 106 5.77 5.33 -32.42
CA ASN A 106 5.12 6.09 -31.38
C ASN A 106 5.78 5.90 -30.01
N LEU A 107 6.97 5.28 -29.93
CA LEU A 107 7.69 5.02 -28.69
C LEU A 107 7.84 6.29 -27.83
N ARG A 108 7.65 6.13 -26.52
CA ARG A 108 7.58 7.23 -25.53
C ARG A 108 8.41 6.90 -24.29
N TRP A 109 8.84 7.93 -23.55
CA TRP A 109 9.66 7.75 -22.34
C TRP A 109 8.87 7.10 -21.21
N GLU A 110 7.59 7.43 -21.05
CA GLU A 110 6.72 6.84 -20.03
C GLU A 110 6.50 5.32 -20.25
N ALA A 111 6.59 4.84 -21.49
CA ALA A 111 6.50 3.40 -21.78
C ALA A 111 7.72 2.64 -21.27
N LEU A 112 8.92 3.18 -21.51
CA LEU A 112 10.17 2.61 -20.99
C LEU A 112 10.21 2.65 -19.46
N GLY A 113 9.82 3.79 -18.88
CA GLY A 113 9.67 3.94 -17.44
C GLY A 113 8.72 2.92 -16.84
N LEU A 114 7.57 2.67 -17.47
CA LEU A 114 6.60 1.69 -16.98
C LEU A 114 7.18 0.27 -16.91
N ILE A 115 7.92 -0.16 -17.93
CA ILE A 115 8.59 -1.48 -17.92
C ILE A 115 9.65 -1.58 -16.83
N LEU A 116 10.44 -0.51 -16.65
CA LEU A 116 11.43 -0.42 -15.57
C LEU A 116 10.75 -0.62 -14.20
N VAL A 117 9.72 0.14 -13.87
CA VAL A 117 9.08 0.05 -12.54
C VAL A 117 8.34 -1.28 -12.31
N ILE A 118 7.75 -1.89 -13.36
CA ILE A 118 7.14 -3.22 -13.24
C ILE A 118 8.22 -4.26 -12.89
N ALA A 119 9.36 -4.24 -13.58
CA ALA A 119 10.47 -5.15 -13.30
C ALA A 119 11.10 -4.89 -11.92
N GLY A 120 11.25 -3.62 -11.51
CA GLY A 120 11.73 -3.25 -10.18
C GLY A 120 10.81 -3.74 -9.07
N CYS A 121 9.50 -3.51 -9.21
CA CYS A 121 8.50 -4.09 -8.31
C CYS A 121 8.57 -5.62 -8.29
N LYS A 122 8.79 -6.30 -9.42
CA LYS A 122 8.97 -7.75 -9.41
C LYS A 122 10.22 -8.17 -8.63
N ALA A 123 11.33 -7.48 -8.82
CA ALA A 123 12.58 -7.77 -8.15
C ALA A 123 12.45 -7.65 -6.62
N GLN A 124 11.74 -6.63 -6.12
CA GLN A 124 11.48 -6.43 -4.68
C GLN A 124 10.71 -7.57 -3.99
N TYR A 125 9.95 -8.36 -4.75
CA TYR A 125 9.18 -9.50 -4.26
C TYR A 125 9.78 -10.86 -4.64
N THR A 126 10.95 -10.86 -5.29
CA THR A 126 11.66 -12.07 -5.70
C THR A 126 12.86 -12.31 -4.77
N ALA A 127 13.09 -13.58 -4.41
CA ALA A 127 14.20 -13.96 -3.54
C ALA A 127 15.56 -13.62 -4.20
N PRO A 128 16.60 -13.20 -3.45
CA PRO A 128 17.89 -12.81 -4.04
C PRO A 128 18.54 -13.90 -4.91
N ASN A 129 18.32 -15.17 -4.55
CA ASN A 129 18.91 -16.33 -5.22
C ASN A 129 17.96 -16.95 -6.27
N ASP A 130 16.90 -16.24 -6.66
CA ASP A 130 15.95 -16.75 -7.65
C ASP A 130 16.59 -16.80 -9.05
N PRO A 131 16.31 -17.86 -9.85
CA PRO A 131 16.81 -17.97 -11.23
C PRO A 131 16.43 -16.80 -12.15
N LEU A 132 15.46 -15.96 -11.77
CA LEU A 132 15.17 -14.70 -12.47
C LEU A 132 16.41 -13.82 -12.63
N PHE A 133 17.30 -13.79 -11.63
CA PHE A 133 18.51 -12.95 -11.63
C PHE A 133 19.72 -13.62 -12.32
N THR A 134 19.54 -14.80 -12.90
CA THR A 134 20.54 -15.46 -13.75
C THR A 134 20.22 -15.18 -15.22
N LEU A 135 21.11 -14.45 -15.90
CA LEU A 135 21.02 -14.18 -17.32
C LEU A 135 21.36 -15.41 -18.17
N GLU A 136 21.00 -15.39 -19.46
CA GLU A 136 21.24 -16.51 -20.38
C GLU A 136 22.72 -16.86 -20.56
N ASP A 137 23.59 -15.86 -20.44
CA ASP A 137 25.05 -16.02 -20.48
C ASP A 137 25.65 -16.50 -19.15
N GLY A 138 24.82 -16.75 -18.14
CA GLY A 138 25.19 -17.18 -16.79
C GLY A 138 25.59 -16.05 -15.84
N LYS A 139 25.62 -14.79 -16.30
CA LYS A 139 25.91 -13.64 -15.44
C LYS A 139 24.80 -13.47 -14.40
N GLN A 140 25.21 -13.28 -13.14
CA GLN A 140 24.30 -13.00 -12.04
C GLN A 140 24.07 -11.49 -11.92
N ILE A 141 22.80 -11.10 -11.80
CA ILE A 141 22.39 -9.74 -11.46
C ILE A 141 22.32 -9.63 -9.93
N ASN A 142 23.03 -8.67 -9.35
CA ASN A 142 22.79 -8.32 -7.96
C ASN A 142 21.43 -7.62 -7.86
N ARG A 143 20.49 -8.24 -7.15
CA ARG A 143 19.12 -7.74 -7.03
C ARG A 143 19.04 -6.33 -6.44
N ASP A 144 19.82 -6.04 -5.39
CA ASP A 144 19.66 -4.78 -4.66
C ASP A 144 20.22 -3.62 -5.48
N GLU A 145 21.40 -3.79 -6.09
CA GLU A 145 21.96 -2.86 -7.07
C GLU A 145 21.00 -2.65 -8.26
N PHE A 146 20.40 -3.72 -8.77
CA PHE A 146 19.44 -3.65 -9.86
C PHE A 146 18.19 -2.82 -9.51
N ILE A 147 17.66 -2.96 -8.29
CA ILE A 147 16.51 -2.17 -7.84
C ILE A 147 16.89 -0.69 -7.78
N GLU A 148 18.07 -0.35 -7.26
CA GLU A 148 18.57 1.03 -7.21
C GLU A 148 18.74 1.63 -8.61
N ASP A 149 19.35 0.90 -9.54
CA ASP A 149 19.53 1.32 -10.93
C ASP A 149 18.18 1.59 -11.62
N ILE A 150 17.20 0.69 -11.42
CA ILE A 150 15.83 0.89 -11.93
C ILE A 150 15.20 2.14 -11.34
N MET A 151 15.32 2.35 -10.03
CA MET A 151 14.75 3.53 -9.37
C MET A 151 15.33 4.82 -9.96
N HIS A 152 16.64 4.85 -10.23
CA HIS A 152 17.28 5.99 -10.89
C HIS A 152 16.81 6.19 -12.34
N ALA A 153 16.72 5.11 -13.13
CA ALA A 153 16.28 5.18 -14.52
C ALA A 153 14.80 5.56 -14.64
N ALA A 154 13.93 5.02 -13.78
CA ALA A 154 12.50 5.33 -13.72
C ALA A 154 12.27 6.81 -13.33
N ASN A 155 12.99 7.31 -12.32
CA ASN A 155 12.97 8.73 -11.97
C ASN A 155 13.40 9.63 -13.13
N THR A 156 14.41 9.19 -13.89
CA THR A 156 14.85 9.91 -15.10
C THR A 156 13.73 9.96 -16.15
N CYS A 157 13.04 8.84 -16.40
CA CYS A 157 11.88 8.80 -17.29
C CYS A 157 10.78 9.76 -16.82
N ILE A 158 10.43 9.72 -15.52
CA ILE A 158 9.41 10.59 -14.91
C ILE A 158 9.77 12.07 -15.09
N ASN A 159 11.02 12.45 -14.81
CA ASN A 159 11.49 13.84 -14.95
C ASN A 159 11.40 14.34 -16.39
N ILE A 160 11.78 13.51 -17.37
CA ILE A 160 11.64 13.83 -18.80
C ILE A 160 10.15 14.01 -19.14
N CYS A 161 9.30 13.07 -18.71
CA CYS A 161 7.87 13.10 -18.94
C CYS A 161 7.21 14.37 -18.36
N GLN A 162 7.54 14.74 -17.12
CA GLN A 162 7.06 15.96 -16.46
C GLN A 162 7.53 17.22 -17.19
N THR A 163 8.81 17.27 -17.61
CA THR A 163 9.37 18.40 -18.37
C THR A 163 8.64 18.60 -19.70
N HIS A 164 8.21 17.51 -20.34
CA HIS A 164 7.58 17.52 -21.65
C HIS A 164 6.04 17.41 -21.61
N GLY A 165 5.43 17.44 -20.42
CA GLY A 165 3.98 17.46 -20.27
C GLY A 165 3.27 16.16 -20.65
N ALA A 166 3.89 15.01 -20.37
CA ALA A 166 3.25 13.71 -20.60
C ALA A 166 2.03 13.54 -19.67
N VAL A 167 0.85 13.50 -20.27
CA VAL A 167 -0.43 13.35 -19.57
C VAL A 167 -1.23 12.26 -20.27
N ASN A 168 -1.20 11.06 -19.71
CA ASN A 168 -1.90 9.87 -20.22
C ASN A 168 -1.86 8.72 -19.18
N GLU A 169 -2.54 7.62 -19.47
CA GLU A 169 -2.68 6.45 -18.59
C GLU A 169 -1.35 5.73 -18.34
N ILE A 170 -0.42 5.73 -19.31
CA ILE A 170 0.91 5.12 -19.16
C ILE A 170 1.74 5.92 -18.16
N MET A 171 1.67 7.26 -18.21
CA MET A 171 2.34 8.12 -17.24
C MET A 171 1.75 7.95 -15.84
N VAL A 172 0.43 7.91 -15.69
CA VAL A 172 -0.22 7.68 -14.38
C VAL A 172 0.15 6.30 -13.84
N SER A 173 0.18 5.28 -14.70
CA SER A 173 0.64 3.94 -14.36
C SER A 173 2.09 3.92 -13.89
N LEU A 174 2.99 4.57 -14.63
CA LEU A 174 4.40 4.69 -14.26
C LEU A 174 4.57 5.30 -12.87
N VAL A 175 3.97 6.47 -12.63
CA VAL A 175 4.10 7.16 -11.33
C VAL A 175 3.47 6.35 -10.19
N TYR A 176 2.37 5.64 -10.44
CA TYR A 176 1.74 4.78 -9.44
C TYR A 176 2.61 3.56 -9.08
N TYR A 177 3.25 2.89 -10.05
CA TYR A 177 4.15 1.78 -9.74
C TYR A 177 5.49 2.26 -9.17
N ASP A 178 5.97 3.44 -9.56
CA ASP A 178 7.10 4.09 -8.90
C ASP A 178 6.81 4.39 -7.44
N LEU A 179 5.59 4.87 -7.11
CA LEU A 179 5.15 5.03 -5.71
C LEU A 179 5.26 3.72 -4.94
N MET A 180 4.75 2.61 -5.48
CA MET A 180 4.82 1.30 -4.81
C MET A 180 6.27 0.87 -4.60
N MET A 181 7.13 1.05 -5.61
CA MET A 181 8.54 0.73 -5.55
C MET A 181 9.28 1.57 -4.49
N VAL A 182 9.06 2.89 -4.47
CA VAL A 182 9.61 3.84 -3.50
C VAL A 182 9.19 3.47 -2.07
N SER A 183 7.89 3.15 -1.87
CA SER A 183 7.37 2.71 -0.57
C SER A 183 8.07 1.45 -0.07
N ASN A 184 8.19 0.44 -0.92
CA ASN A 184 8.80 -0.84 -0.54
C ASN A 184 10.31 -0.74 -0.28
N PHE A 185 10.99 0.19 -0.95
CA PHE A 185 12.44 0.36 -0.86
C PHE A 185 12.84 1.24 0.33
N TYR A 186 12.27 2.45 0.42
CA TYR A 186 12.64 3.42 1.47
C TYR A 186 11.77 3.34 2.72
N GLY A 187 10.61 2.69 2.61
CA GLY A 187 9.63 2.57 3.69
C GLY A 187 8.47 3.53 3.52
N ASP A 188 7.33 3.17 4.11
CA ASP A 188 6.11 3.95 4.02
C ASP A 188 6.23 5.28 4.80
N ASN A 189 7.17 5.42 5.73
CA ASN A 189 7.42 6.66 6.48
C ASN A 189 8.45 7.60 5.84
N TYR A 190 8.97 7.25 4.66
CA TYR A 190 9.86 8.11 3.90
C TYR A 190 9.07 9.28 3.27
N HIS A 191 9.55 10.51 3.45
CA HIS A 191 8.85 11.71 2.93
C HIS A 191 8.64 11.68 1.40
N GLY A 192 9.54 11.01 0.66
CA GLY A 192 9.43 10.85 -0.78
C GLY A 192 8.23 9.98 -1.20
N THR A 193 7.80 9.05 -0.36
CA THR A 193 6.59 8.23 -0.57
C THR A 193 5.34 9.13 -0.60
N TRP A 194 5.17 9.98 0.40
CA TRP A 194 4.05 10.94 0.44
C TRP A 194 4.10 11.96 -0.70
N ARG A 195 5.29 12.46 -1.05
CA ARG A 195 5.46 13.34 -2.22
C ARG A 195 5.04 12.64 -3.51
N ARG A 196 5.48 11.39 -3.71
CA ARG A 196 5.15 10.62 -4.90
C ARG A 196 3.66 10.29 -5.01
N MET A 197 2.97 10.12 -3.88
CA MET A 197 1.50 10.05 -3.87
C MET A 197 0.88 11.31 -4.49
N GLY A 198 1.37 12.50 -4.09
CA GLY A 198 0.93 13.77 -4.68
C GLY A 198 1.19 13.88 -6.18
N ASP A 199 2.34 13.40 -6.66
CA ASP A 199 2.63 13.33 -8.10
C ASP A 199 1.63 12.42 -8.83
N CYS A 200 1.30 11.27 -8.23
CA CYS A 200 0.35 10.29 -8.79
C CYS A 200 -1.06 10.88 -8.90
N VAL A 201 -1.53 11.53 -7.83
CA VAL A 201 -2.84 12.20 -7.79
C VAL A 201 -2.90 13.35 -8.80
N SER A 202 -1.84 14.16 -8.89
CA SER A 202 -1.74 15.25 -9.86
C SER A 202 -1.78 14.73 -11.29
N ALA A 203 -1.04 13.67 -11.60
CA ALA A 203 -1.05 13.04 -12.92
C ALA A 203 -2.43 12.45 -13.27
N LEU A 204 -3.09 11.80 -12.31
CA LEU A 204 -4.43 11.24 -12.48
C LEU A 204 -5.47 12.34 -12.78
N TYR A 205 -5.44 13.44 -12.04
CA TYR A 205 -6.33 14.59 -12.28
C TYR A 205 -6.04 15.24 -13.63
N ALA A 206 -4.77 15.47 -13.97
CA ALA A 206 -4.38 16.02 -15.26
C ALA A 206 -4.84 15.15 -16.44
N ALA A 207 -4.80 13.83 -16.29
CA ALA A 207 -5.26 12.88 -17.31
C ALA A 207 -6.80 12.74 -17.39
N GLY A 208 -7.56 13.43 -16.51
CA GLY A 208 -9.03 13.34 -16.50
C GLY A 208 -9.56 11.98 -16.04
N ILE A 209 -8.74 11.14 -15.41
CA ILE A 209 -9.11 9.75 -15.04
C ILE A 209 -10.17 9.73 -13.93
N HIS A 210 -10.32 10.79 -13.16
CA HIS A 210 -11.41 10.98 -12.19
C HIS A 210 -12.79 11.24 -12.83
N CYS A 211 -12.83 11.63 -14.11
CA CYS A 211 -14.07 11.95 -14.82
C CYS A 211 -14.51 10.82 -15.77
N GLU A 212 -15.65 10.20 -15.51
CA GLU A 212 -16.32 9.24 -16.40
C GLU A 212 -17.57 9.85 -17.05
N GLU A 213 -17.51 11.13 -17.43
CA GLU A 213 -18.61 11.86 -18.07
C GLU A 213 -19.46 10.95 -18.96
N SER A 214 -20.79 11.12 -18.92
CA SER A 214 -21.76 10.41 -19.76
C SER A 214 -21.68 10.83 -21.24
N ASN A 215 -20.47 10.95 -21.80
CA ASN A 215 -20.13 11.15 -23.21
C ASN A 215 -20.40 9.85 -24.01
N SER A 216 -21.63 9.39 -23.88
CA SER A 216 -22.10 8.08 -24.32
C SER A 216 -22.56 8.07 -25.77
N GLU A 217 -22.57 9.23 -26.44
CA GLU A 217 -23.14 9.37 -27.78
C GLU A 217 -22.16 10.06 -28.74
N GLY A 218 -21.99 9.46 -29.92
CA GLY A 218 -21.16 9.96 -31.02
C GLY A 218 -19.76 9.35 -31.12
N ASP A 219 -18.94 9.94 -31.98
CA ASP A 219 -17.61 9.42 -32.39
C ASP A 219 -16.54 9.49 -31.28
N ASN A 220 -16.81 10.13 -30.14
CA ASN A 220 -15.88 10.32 -29.02
C ASN A 220 -16.12 9.37 -27.83
N LYS A 221 -16.90 8.30 -28.01
CA LYS A 221 -17.19 7.33 -26.94
C LYS A 221 -15.92 6.63 -26.47
N GLU A 222 -15.69 6.62 -25.16
CA GLU A 222 -14.60 5.85 -24.55
C GLU A 222 -14.81 4.33 -24.79
N PRO A 223 -13.82 3.62 -25.37
CA PRO A 223 -13.88 2.17 -25.52
C PRO A 223 -14.01 1.46 -24.17
N PHE A 224 -14.72 0.33 -24.15
CA PHE A 224 -14.96 -0.45 -22.92
C PHE A 224 -13.66 -0.76 -22.16
N PHE A 225 -12.64 -1.25 -22.86
CA PHE A 225 -11.37 -1.64 -22.24
C PHE A 225 -10.65 -0.47 -21.56
N MET A 226 -10.67 0.72 -22.17
CA MET A 226 -10.08 1.91 -21.59
C MET A 226 -10.87 2.41 -20.39
N ARG A 227 -12.20 2.35 -20.46
CA ARG A 227 -13.05 2.72 -19.32
C ARG A 227 -12.74 1.83 -18.12
N GLU A 228 -12.70 0.51 -18.30
CA GLU A 228 -12.33 -0.40 -17.21
C GLU A 228 -10.90 -0.15 -16.73
N PHE A 229 -9.93 0.02 -17.63
CA PHE A 229 -8.54 0.33 -17.25
C PHE A 229 -8.44 1.60 -16.40
N ARG A 230 -9.11 2.69 -16.79
CA ARG A 230 -9.16 3.93 -16.02
C ARG A 230 -9.86 3.76 -14.66
N ARG A 231 -10.95 2.99 -14.59
CA ARG A 231 -11.60 2.65 -13.31
C ARG A 231 -10.64 1.91 -12.38
N ARG A 232 -9.87 0.94 -12.89
CA ARG A 232 -8.87 0.19 -12.09
C ARG A 232 -7.76 1.10 -11.58
N LEU A 233 -7.26 1.99 -12.44
CA LEU A 233 -6.20 2.93 -12.08
C LEU A 233 -6.69 3.95 -11.05
N TYR A 234 -7.88 4.52 -11.26
CA TYR A 234 -8.53 5.41 -10.29
C TYR A 234 -8.69 4.75 -8.92
N ALA A 235 -9.30 3.56 -8.87
CA ALA A 235 -9.54 2.84 -7.63
C ALA A 235 -8.23 2.57 -6.87
N SER A 236 -7.15 2.24 -7.58
CA SER A 236 -5.83 1.95 -7.01
C SER A 236 -5.16 3.19 -6.41
N VAL A 237 -5.22 4.33 -7.10
CA VAL A 237 -4.69 5.60 -6.58
C VAL A 237 -5.55 6.09 -5.41
N TYR A 238 -6.87 6.10 -5.57
CA TYR A 238 -7.82 6.51 -4.54
C TYR A 238 -7.65 5.70 -3.23
N ARG A 239 -7.57 4.37 -3.29
CA ARG A 239 -7.35 3.55 -2.09
C ARG A 239 -6.01 3.83 -1.41
N SER A 240 -4.97 4.12 -2.20
CA SER A 240 -3.61 4.30 -1.69
C SER A 240 -3.48 5.67 -1.04
N ASP A 241 -4.08 6.70 -1.63
CA ASP A 241 -4.25 8.04 -1.03
C ASP A 241 -4.87 7.93 0.36
N LYS A 242 -6.02 7.24 0.50
CA LYS A 242 -6.71 7.15 1.82
C LYS A 242 -5.92 6.32 2.82
N THR A 243 -5.27 5.27 2.36
CA THR A 243 -4.43 4.42 3.23
C THR A 243 -3.28 5.22 3.82
N LEU A 244 -2.55 5.98 2.99
CA LEU A 244 -1.47 6.83 3.47
C LEU A 244 -1.99 8.02 4.30
N ALA A 245 -3.10 8.64 3.90
CA ALA A 245 -3.69 9.76 4.63
C ALA A 245 -4.09 9.37 6.06
N VAL A 246 -4.72 8.20 6.25
CA VAL A 246 -5.00 7.67 7.59
C VAL A 246 -3.70 7.39 8.34
N PHE A 247 -2.73 6.75 7.70
CA PHE A 247 -1.46 6.38 8.34
C PHE A 247 -0.66 7.60 8.84
N TYR A 248 -0.65 8.69 8.10
CA TYR A 248 0.05 9.92 8.51
C TYR A 248 -0.81 10.91 9.30
N GLY A 249 -2.11 10.65 9.47
CA GLY A 249 -3.06 11.63 10.01
C GLY A 249 -3.12 12.92 9.17
N ARG A 250 -3.03 12.81 7.84
CA ARG A 250 -3.00 13.96 6.90
C ARG A 250 -4.27 14.05 6.08
N PRO A 251 -4.64 15.26 5.58
CA PRO A 251 -5.72 15.39 4.62
C PRO A 251 -5.46 14.53 3.38
N PRO A 252 -6.45 13.75 2.92
CA PRO A 252 -6.29 12.99 1.70
C PRO A 252 -6.36 13.92 0.47
N MET A 253 -5.75 13.52 -0.63
CA MET A 253 -5.57 14.36 -1.83
C MET A 253 -6.65 14.14 -2.89
N VAL A 254 -7.26 12.94 -2.97
CA VAL A 254 -8.28 12.62 -3.99
C VAL A 254 -9.68 12.72 -3.43
N GLY A 255 -10.34 13.88 -3.52
CA GLY A 255 -11.70 14.02 -2.98
C GLY A 255 -12.75 13.21 -3.75
N TRP A 256 -13.50 12.31 -3.10
CA TRP A 256 -14.58 11.55 -3.77
C TRP A 256 -15.65 12.45 -4.40
N ARG A 257 -15.91 13.63 -3.80
CA ARG A 257 -16.89 14.61 -4.28
C ARG A 257 -16.52 15.26 -5.61
N TYR A 258 -15.26 15.13 -6.04
CA TYR A 258 -14.73 15.70 -7.28
C TYR A 258 -14.49 14.62 -8.34
N SER A 259 -15.16 13.48 -8.24
CA SER A 259 -15.02 12.36 -9.15
C SER A 259 -16.40 11.72 -9.38
N ASP A 260 -16.74 11.45 -10.64
CA ASP A 260 -17.91 10.65 -11.03
C ASP A 260 -17.49 9.26 -11.56
N ARG A 261 -16.20 8.91 -11.47
CA ARG A 261 -15.67 7.61 -11.90
C ARG A 261 -16.34 6.48 -11.13
N LYS A 262 -16.91 5.51 -11.87
CA LYS A 262 -17.64 4.38 -11.29
C LYS A 262 -16.70 3.29 -10.80
N MET A 263 -17.21 2.44 -9.93
CA MET A 263 -16.50 1.23 -9.48
C MET A 263 -16.24 0.29 -10.69
N MET A 264 -15.00 -0.18 -10.83
CA MET A 264 -14.58 -1.20 -11.81
C MET A 264 -15.39 -2.49 -11.71
N LEU A 265 -15.66 -3.19 -12.81
CA LEU A 265 -16.39 -4.46 -12.79
C LEU A 265 -15.50 -5.60 -12.27
N ASP A 266 -16.11 -6.62 -11.65
CA ASP A 266 -15.43 -7.82 -11.17
C ASP A 266 -15.26 -8.85 -12.30
N ILE A 267 -14.42 -8.52 -13.28
CA ILE A 267 -14.16 -9.32 -14.49
C ILE A 267 -12.65 -9.53 -14.70
N SER A 268 -12.30 -10.56 -15.46
CA SER A 268 -10.91 -10.91 -15.77
C SER A 268 -10.21 -9.85 -16.63
N ASP A 269 -8.87 -9.86 -16.63
CA ASP A 269 -8.08 -8.97 -17.49
C ASP A 269 -8.27 -9.36 -18.97
N GLU A 270 -8.47 -10.64 -19.23
CA GLU A 270 -8.76 -11.23 -20.53
C GLU A 270 -10.12 -10.75 -21.05
N ALA A 271 -11.16 -10.70 -20.21
CA ALA A 271 -12.46 -10.14 -20.58
C ALA A 271 -12.36 -8.66 -20.90
N VAL A 272 -11.60 -7.87 -20.12
CA VAL A 272 -11.37 -6.45 -20.42
C VAL A 272 -10.65 -6.25 -21.75
N ALA A 273 -9.68 -7.10 -22.06
CA ALA A 273 -8.91 -7.05 -23.29
C ALA A 273 -9.52 -7.86 -24.45
N SER A 274 -10.74 -8.36 -24.30
CA SER A 274 -11.40 -9.15 -25.34
C SER A 274 -11.77 -8.28 -26.55
N GLU A 275 -11.57 -8.83 -27.74
CA GLU A 275 -11.89 -8.18 -29.01
C GLU A 275 -13.39 -8.20 -29.28
N ALA A 276 -13.90 -7.20 -30.00
CA ALA A 276 -15.33 -7.11 -30.31
C ALA A 276 -15.86 -8.31 -31.13
N GLU A 277 -14.99 -8.93 -31.95
CA GLU A 277 -15.34 -10.10 -32.77
C GLU A 277 -15.31 -11.43 -31.97
N ASP A 278 -14.63 -11.43 -30.80
CA ASP A 278 -14.49 -12.56 -29.87
C ASP A 278 -15.19 -12.28 -28.51
N ALA A 279 -16.19 -11.38 -28.51
CA ALA A 279 -16.90 -10.88 -27.32
C ALA A 279 -17.64 -11.94 -26.49
N THR A 280 -17.58 -13.23 -26.89
CA THR A 280 -18.17 -14.36 -26.15
C THR A 280 -17.68 -14.44 -24.69
N LEU A 281 -16.40 -14.15 -24.42
CA LEU A 281 -15.86 -14.15 -23.05
C LEU A 281 -16.39 -12.97 -22.23
N LEU A 282 -16.29 -11.76 -22.78
CA LEU A 282 -16.77 -10.55 -22.12
C LEU A 282 -18.27 -10.63 -21.84
N ASP A 283 -19.07 -10.99 -22.84
CA ASP A 283 -20.53 -11.13 -22.69
C ASP A 283 -20.89 -12.21 -21.66
N ALA A 284 -20.16 -13.33 -21.65
CA ALA A 284 -20.34 -14.38 -20.66
C ALA A 284 -20.06 -13.89 -19.24
N GLU A 285 -18.94 -13.21 -19.00
CA GLU A 285 -18.61 -12.68 -17.66
C GLU A 285 -19.58 -11.57 -17.24
N LEU A 286 -19.93 -10.65 -18.14
CA LEU A 286 -20.91 -9.58 -17.87
C LEU A 286 -22.28 -10.16 -17.48
N SER A 287 -22.73 -11.24 -18.12
CA SER A 287 -24.01 -11.89 -17.80
C SER A 287 -24.06 -12.53 -16.41
N LYS A 288 -22.89 -12.75 -15.78
CA LYS A 288 -22.72 -13.39 -14.48
C LYS A 288 -22.43 -12.38 -13.37
N LEU A 289 -22.52 -11.09 -13.66
CA LEU A 289 -22.40 -10.05 -12.65
C LEU A 289 -23.74 -9.83 -11.94
N ASP A 290 -23.69 -9.59 -10.63
CA ASP A 290 -24.83 -9.09 -9.87
C ASP A 290 -25.10 -7.60 -10.16
N SER A 291 -26.16 -7.03 -9.58
CA SER A 291 -26.51 -5.62 -9.75
C SER A 291 -25.46 -4.64 -9.19
N ALA A 292 -24.55 -5.10 -8.33
CA ALA A 292 -23.45 -4.31 -7.80
C ALA A 292 -22.14 -4.49 -8.63
N GLY A 293 -22.17 -5.33 -9.67
CA GLY A 293 -21.04 -5.63 -10.54
C GLY A 293 -20.05 -6.64 -9.95
N TRP A 294 -20.45 -7.47 -8.98
CA TRP A 294 -19.67 -8.61 -8.48
C TRP A 294 -19.90 -9.85 -9.31
N ASN A 295 -18.85 -10.64 -9.50
CA ASN A 295 -18.99 -11.95 -10.12
C ASN A 295 -19.75 -12.90 -9.19
N THR A 296 -20.77 -13.57 -9.73
CA THR A 296 -21.62 -14.51 -8.97
C THR A 296 -21.05 -15.92 -8.88
N GLU A 297 -20.04 -16.26 -9.70
CA GLU A 297 -19.43 -17.60 -9.71
C GLU A 297 -18.31 -17.79 -8.68
N GLY A 298 -17.93 -16.74 -7.94
CA GLY A 298 -16.88 -16.81 -6.92
C GLY A 298 -15.45 -16.92 -7.47
N CYS A 299 -15.27 -16.73 -8.78
CA CYS A 299 -13.97 -16.47 -9.41
C CYS A 299 -13.37 -15.19 -8.83
N LEU A 300 -12.08 -15.24 -8.55
CA LEU A 300 -11.32 -14.11 -8.05
C LEU A 300 -10.45 -13.59 -9.18
N HIS A 301 -10.62 -12.31 -9.48
CA HIS A 301 -9.87 -11.56 -10.47
C HIS A 301 -8.99 -10.51 -9.76
N PRO A 302 -8.00 -9.91 -10.43
CA PRO A 302 -7.23 -8.81 -9.85
C PRO A 302 -8.14 -7.64 -9.45
N ALA A 303 -9.26 -7.45 -10.18
CA ALA A 303 -10.26 -6.45 -9.89
C ALA A 303 -11.03 -6.70 -8.59
N THR A 304 -11.25 -7.95 -8.18
CA THR A 304 -12.08 -8.31 -7.02
C THR A 304 -11.56 -7.67 -5.73
N PHE A 305 -10.27 -7.83 -5.43
CA PHE A 305 -9.66 -7.26 -4.22
C PHE A 305 -9.51 -5.75 -4.30
N ASN A 306 -9.32 -5.20 -5.50
CA ASN A 306 -9.27 -3.76 -5.69
C ASN A 306 -10.63 -3.11 -5.38
N ARG A 307 -11.73 -3.75 -5.81
CA ARG A 307 -13.10 -3.33 -5.47
C ARG A 307 -13.33 -3.31 -3.95
N VAL A 308 -12.99 -4.38 -3.23
CA VAL A 308 -13.14 -4.43 -1.75
C VAL A 308 -12.38 -3.28 -1.09
N ARG A 309 -11.11 -3.09 -1.45
CA ARG A 309 -10.25 -2.04 -0.87
C ARG A 309 -10.72 -0.63 -1.22
N CYS A 310 -11.21 -0.42 -2.45
CA CYS A 310 -11.77 0.87 -2.85
C CYS A 310 -13.06 1.19 -2.10
N GLN A 311 -13.91 0.20 -1.83
CA GLN A 311 -15.12 0.39 -1.01
C GLN A 311 -14.77 0.80 0.42
N LEU A 312 -13.78 0.14 1.04
CA LEU A 312 -13.29 0.53 2.37
C LEU A 312 -12.66 1.93 2.38
N ALA A 313 -11.98 2.32 1.31
CA ALA A 313 -11.36 3.65 1.20
C ALA A 313 -12.38 4.79 1.26
N VAL A 314 -13.62 4.58 0.78
CA VAL A 314 -14.71 5.58 0.91
C VAL A 314 -15.02 5.85 2.38
N PHE A 315 -15.09 4.81 3.21
CA PHE A 315 -15.33 4.98 4.65
C PHE A 315 -14.12 5.60 5.37
N LYS A 316 -12.88 5.28 4.95
CA LYS A 316 -11.68 5.96 5.45
C LYS A 316 -11.71 7.46 5.17
N GLU A 317 -12.14 7.87 3.97
CA GLU A 317 -12.26 9.29 3.65
C GLU A 317 -13.32 9.97 4.50
N ARG A 318 -14.49 9.36 4.69
CA ARG A 318 -15.52 9.87 5.61
C ARG A 318 -15.00 9.98 7.04
N PHE A 319 -14.22 9.00 7.50
CA PHE A 319 -13.57 9.06 8.81
C PHE A 319 -12.55 10.22 8.88
N LEU A 320 -11.72 10.40 7.84
CA LEU A 320 -10.76 11.51 7.76
C LEU A 320 -11.44 12.88 7.77
N GLU A 321 -12.58 13.03 7.10
CA GLU A 321 -13.40 14.25 7.17
C GLU A 321 -13.74 14.58 8.65
N GLN A 322 -14.11 13.57 9.44
CA GLN A 322 -14.46 13.74 10.86
C GLN A 322 -13.23 13.95 11.76
N SER A 323 -12.16 13.19 11.55
CA SER A 323 -10.97 13.26 12.40
C SER A 323 -10.13 14.52 12.19
N LEU A 324 -10.24 15.15 11.02
CA LEU A 324 -9.46 16.34 10.64
C LEU A 324 -10.30 17.64 10.58
N ALA A 325 -11.62 17.59 10.79
CA ALA A 325 -12.50 18.77 10.71
C ALA A 325 -12.20 19.86 11.77
N GLY A 326 -11.53 19.51 12.87
CA GLY A 326 -11.35 20.38 14.03
C GLY A 326 -12.68 20.69 14.73
N GLU A 327 -12.78 21.83 15.42
CA GLU A 327 -13.98 22.24 16.20
C GLU A 327 -15.23 22.56 15.33
N LYS A 328 -15.18 22.35 14.01
CA LYS A 328 -16.25 22.74 13.08
C LYS A 328 -17.44 21.78 13.08
N ASP A 329 -17.25 20.53 13.51
CA ASP A 329 -18.31 19.53 13.52
C ASP A 329 -18.77 19.26 14.95
N SER A 330 -20.04 19.55 15.25
CA SER A 330 -20.62 19.38 16.59
C SER A 330 -21.15 17.97 16.85
N ASP A 331 -21.22 17.12 15.82
CA ASP A 331 -21.84 15.79 15.87
C ASP A 331 -20.83 14.65 15.59
N VAL A 332 -19.51 14.88 15.79
CA VAL A 332 -18.44 13.92 15.47
C VAL A 332 -18.75 12.50 15.98
N VAL A 333 -19.19 12.36 17.22
CA VAL A 333 -19.53 11.05 17.83
C VAL A 333 -20.59 10.32 17.02
N ARG A 334 -21.73 10.97 16.76
CA ARG A 334 -22.83 10.39 15.98
C ARG A 334 -22.37 10.02 14.56
N ASN A 335 -21.57 10.89 13.94
CA ASN A 335 -21.12 10.71 12.57
C ASN A 335 -20.17 9.50 12.45
N VAL A 336 -19.22 9.34 13.38
CA VAL A 336 -18.28 8.20 13.33
C VAL A 336 -18.94 6.88 13.71
N GLU A 337 -19.94 6.90 14.59
CA GLU A 337 -20.78 5.73 14.88
C GLU A 337 -21.58 5.30 13.65
N ALA A 338 -22.17 6.25 12.91
CA ALA A 338 -22.88 5.98 11.66
C ALA A 338 -21.93 5.41 10.59
N ILE A 339 -20.73 5.99 10.43
CA ILE A 339 -19.68 5.47 9.52
C ILE A 339 -19.33 4.02 9.89
N SER A 340 -19.15 3.73 11.18
CA SER A 340 -18.86 2.38 11.67
C SER A 340 -19.98 1.41 11.31
N ALA A 341 -21.24 1.76 11.59
CA ALA A 341 -22.40 0.91 11.34
C ALA A 341 -22.58 0.60 9.84
N GLU A 342 -22.53 1.63 8.98
CA GLU A 342 -22.66 1.47 7.53
C GLU A 342 -21.49 0.67 6.93
N CYS A 343 -20.27 0.82 7.47
CA CYS A 343 -19.11 0.03 7.06
C CYS A 343 -19.31 -1.45 7.39
N THR A 344 -19.81 -1.77 8.60
CA THR A 344 -20.14 -3.14 9.00
C THR A 344 -21.23 -3.74 8.12
N GLU A 345 -22.32 -3.02 7.86
CA GLU A 345 -23.38 -3.47 6.95
C GLU A 345 -22.81 -3.78 5.56
N ARG A 346 -21.94 -2.90 5.04
CA ARG A 346 -21.33 -3.07 3.73
C ARG A 346 -20.37 -4.27 3.69
N TRP A 347 -19.62 -4.49 4.77
CA TRP A 347 -18.73 -5.64 4.91
C TRP A 347 -19.54 -6.94 4.96
N ASP A 348 -20.57 -7.01 5.78
CA ASP A 348 -21.42 -8.20 5.93
C ASP A 348 -22.16 -8.57 4.64
N ALA A 349 -22.48 -7.57 3.82
CA ALA A 349 -23.07 -7.75 2.49
C ALA A 349 -22.07 -8.29 1.43
N LEU A 350 -20.76 -8.34 1.73
CA LEU A 350 -19.80 -8.96 0.82
C LEU A 350 -20.02 -10.48 0.73
N PRO A 351 -19.85 -11.08 -0.46
CA PRO A 351 -19.85 -12.53 -0.60
C PRO A 351 -18.92 -13.19 0.42
N ALA A 352 -19.40 -14.27 1.07
CA ALA A 352 -18.65 -14.94 2.14
C ALA A 352 -17.23 -15.36 1.69
N TYR A 353 -17.06 -15.71 0.41
CA TYR A 353 -15.76 -16.11 -0.11
C TYR A 353 -14.69 -15.00 -0.07
N LEU A 354 -15.08 -13.73 0.08
CA LEU A 354 -14.20 -12.56 0.22
C LEU A 354 -13.91 -12.19 1.68
N ARG A 355 -14.54 -12.87 2.64
CA ARG A 355 -14.49 -12.52 4.06
C ARG A 355 -13.68 -13.55 4.84
N TYR A 356 -12.49 -13.13 5.29
CA TYR A 356 -11.54 -14.02 5.95
C TYR A 356 -12.15 -14.71 7.19
N GLU A 357 -12.91 -13.97 7.99
CA GLU A 357 -13.51 -14.45 9.24
C GLU A 357 -14.55 -15.56 9.06
N THR A 358 -14.93 -15.86 7.83
CA THR A 358 -15.82 -16.98 7.50
C THR A 358 -15.08 -18.31 7.30
N TYR A 359 -13.74 -18.29 7.31
CA TYR A 359 -12.89 -19.46 7.12
C TYR A 359 -12.24 -19.92 8.42
N THR A 360 -12.00 -21.24 8.52
CA THR A 360 -11.03 -21.78 9.47
C THR A 360 -9.61 -21.53 8.95
N GLU A 361 -8.60 -21.56 9.85
CA GLU A 361 -7.20 -21.40 9.43
C GLU A 361 -6.79 -22.44 8.36
N ASP A 362 -7.21 -23.70 8.53
CA ASP A 362 -6.93 -24.77 7.58
C ASP A 362 -7.61 -24.54 6.21
N ALA A 363 -8.90 -24.17 6.21
CA ALA A 363 -9.64 -23.91 4.97
C ALA A 363 -9.06 -22.72 4.21
N ALA A 364 -8.56 -21.70 4.90
CA ALA A 364 -7.86 -20.58 4.28
C ALA A 364 -6.49 -21.03 3.75
N TRP A 365 -5.56 -21.38 4.63
CA TRP A 365 -4.15 -21.59 4.26
C TRP A 365 -3.94 -22.79 3.34
N ASN A 366 -4.58 -23.93 3.61
CA ASN A 366 -4.45 -25.15 2.82
C ASN A 366 -5.51 -25.23 1.73
N GLY A 367 -6.75 -24.84 2.02
CA GLY A 367 -7.85 -24.93 1.05
C GLY A 367 -7.82 -23.85 -0.05
N ARG A 368 -7.43 -22.61 0.29
CA ARG A 368 -7.35 -21.48 -0.65
C ARG A 368 -5.92 -21.17 -1.10
N GLY A 369 -4.93 -21.57 -0.30
CA GLY A 369 -3.53 -21.29 -0.54
C GLY A 369 -3.05 -19.99 0.12
N PRO A 370 -1.73 -19.85 0.33
CA PRO A 370 -1.17 -18.80 1.16
C PRO A 370 -1.30 -17.39 0.57
N GLY A 371 -1.13 -17.22 -0.75
CA GLY A 371 -1.20 -15.89 -1.36
C GLY A 371 -2.59 -15.28 -1.28
N LEU A 372 -3.62 -16.07 -1.57
CA LEU A 372 -5.02 -15.65 -1.42
C LEU A 372 -5.39 -15.38 0.05
N THR A 373 -4.96 -16.27 0.96
CA THR A 373 -5.22 -16.10 2.39
C THR A 373 -4.66 -14.79 2.92
N VAL A 374 -3.43 -14.43 2.57
CA VAL A 374 -2.83 -13.15 2.97
C VAL A 374 -3.64 -11.94 2.48
N ARG A 375 -4.26 -12.01 1.30
CA ARG A 375 -5.12 -10.92 0.80
C ARG A 375 -6.44 -10.81 1.53
N LEU A 376 -7.08 -11.94 1.83
CA LEU A 376 -8.29 -11.98 2.63
C LEU A 376 -8.02 -11.40 4.03
N ILE A 377 -6.91 -11.82 4.66
CA ILE A 377 -6.45 -11.27 5.94
C ILE A 377 -6.19 -9.76 5.80
N ALA A 378 -5.47 -9.31 4.77
CA ALA A 378 -5.18 -7.89 4.59
C ALA A 378 -6.44 -7.04 4.38
N ALA A 379 -7.45 -7.54 3.65
CA ALA A 379 -8.74 -6.85 3.50
C ALA A 379 -9.50 -6.77 4.82
N TYR A 380 -9.50 -7.85 5.61
CA TYR A 380 -10.15 -7.87 6.91
C TYR A 380 -9.43 -6.98 7.94
N LEU A 381 -8.11 -6.97 7.94
CA LEU A 381 -7.31 -6.05 8.75
C LEU A 381 -7.61 -4.59 8.38
N ASP A 382 -7.80 -4.29 7.10
CA ASP A 382 -8.15 -2.95 6.66
C ASP A 382 -9.52 -2.49 7.19
N TYR A 383 -10.50 -3.39 7.15
CA TYR A 383 -11.80 -3.20 7.78
C TYR A 383 -11.69 -2.97 9.30
N LEU A 384 -10.99 -3.85 10.02
CA LEU A 384 -10.79 -3.72 11.47
C LEU A 384 -10.04 -2.44 11.84
N HIS A 385 -9.08 -2.02 11.01
CA HIS A 385 -8.28 -0.83 11.25
C HIS A 385 -9.13 0.45 11.19
N LEU A 386 -10.11 0.52 10.30
CA LEU A 386 -11.06 1.64 10.32
C LEU A 386 -11.82 1.71 11.65
N HIS A 387 -12.32 0.57 12.16
CA HIS A 387 -12.98 0.54 13.47
C HIS A 387 -12.03 0.92 14.60
N PHE A 388 -10.77 0.49 14.56
CA PHE A 388 -9.74 0.92 15.50
C PHE A 388 -9.56 2.44 15.48
N GLN A 389 -9.44 3.06 14.30
CA GLN A 389 -9.27 4.50 14.19
C GLN A 389 -10.51 5.27 14.68
N ILE A 390 -11.71 4.74 14.46
CA ILE A 390 -12.95 5.29 15.02
C ILE A 390 -12.95 5.22 16.55
N GLN A 391 -12.61 4.06 17.14
CA GLN A 391 -12.55 3.90 18.60
C GLN A 391 -11.44 4.75 19.21
N ARG A 392 -10.31 4.92 18.52
CA ARG A 392 -9.23 5.85 18.91
C ARG A 392 -9.75 7.28 19.00
N LEU A 393 -10.47 7.74 17.97
CA LEU A 393 -11.05 9.09 17.96
C LEU A 393 -12.10 9.26 19.07
N LEU A 394 -12.98 8.28 19.27
CA LEU A 394 -13.97 8.31 20.36
C LEU A 394 -13.31 8.32 21.73
N HIS A 395 -12.19 7.60 21.92
CA HIS A 395 -11.47 7.57 23.18
C HIS A 395 -10.87 8.94 23.57
N ARG A 396 -10.44 9.75 22.58
CA ARG A 396 -10.02 11.13 22.80
C ARG A 396 -11.17 12.02 23.34
N ILE A 397 -12.42 11.66 23.05
CA ILE A 397 -13.62 12.39 23.49
C ILE A 397 -14.14 11.85 24.82
N THR A 398 -14.18 10.52 24.99
CA THR A 398 -14.74 9.86 26.17
C THR A 398 -13.95 8.62 26.58
N GLN A 399 -13.66 8.51 27.87
CA GLN A 399 -13.01 7.33 28.44
C GLN A 399 -13.84 6.04 28.31
N GLN A 400 -15.16 6.17 28.07
CA GLN A 400 -16.05 5.02 27.88
C GLN A 400 -15.74 4.20 26.62
N ALA A 401 -15.01 4.76 25.65
CA ALA A 401 -14.61 4.05 24.44
C ALA A 401 -13.38 3.13 24.64
N LEU A 402 -12.67 3.22 25.78
CA LEU A 402 -11.46 2.44 26.03
C LEU A 402 -11.65 0.92 25.90
N PRO A 403 -12.70 0.28 26.47
CA PRO A 403 -12.88 -1.16 26.34
C PRO A 403 -13.00 -1.61 24.88
N LEU A 404 -13.82 -0.92 24.07
CA LEU A 404 -13.99 -1.23 22.65
C LEU A 404 -12.71 -0.97 21.84
N LEU A 405 -11.95 0.08 22.18
CA LEU A 405 -10.63 0.33 21.58
C LEU A 405 -9.67 -0.83 21.85
N LEU A 406 -9.60 -1.33 23.08
CA LEU A 406 -8.74 -2.47 23.41
C LEU A 406 -9.21 -3.76 22.76
N GLU A 407 -10.52 -3.98 22.64
CA GLU A 407 -11.08 -5.17 21.98
C GLU A 407 -10.73 -5.23 20.50
N VAL A 408 -10.94 -4.13 19.77
CA VAL A 408 -10.56 -4.07 18.35
C VAL A 408 -9.04 -4.12 18.17
N SER A 409 -8.27 -3.53 19.10
CA SER A 409 -6.81 -3.63 19.10
C SER A 409 -6.34 -5.07 19.27
N LEU A 410 -6.92 -5.82 20.21
CA LEU A 410 -6.58 -7.23 20.42
C LEU A 410 -6.95 -8.07 19.21
N LYS A 411 -8.10 -7.79 18.59
CA LYS A 411 -8.54 -8.46 17.36
C LYS A 411 -7.59 -8.19 16.18
N LEU A 412 -7.13 -6.95 16.02
CA LEU A 412 -6.12 -6.57 15.01
C LEU A 412 -4.80 -7.30 15.25
N LEU A 413 -4.31 -7.30 16.49
CA LEU A 413 -3.08 -8.00 16.88
C LEU A 413 -3.17 -9.50 16.55
N VAL A 414 -4.20 -10.18 17.06
CA VAL A 414 -4.40 -11.61 16.84
C VAL A 414 -4.52 -11.93 15.35
N THR A 415 -5.32 -11.16 14.61
CA THR A 415 -5.51 -11.38 13.16
C THR A 415 -4.20 -11.18 12.40
N SER A 416 -3.40 -10.17 12.77
CA SER A 416 -2.09 -9.93 12.18
C SER A 416 -1.12 -11.09 12.45
N LEU A 417 -1.14 -11.64 13.66
CA LEU A 417 -0.32 -12.81 14.00
C LEU A 417 -0.74 -14.08 13.24
N ILE A 418 -2.00 -14.23 12.83
CA ILE A 418 -2.37 -15.38 11.98
C ILE A 418 -1.62 -15.35 10.65
N SER A 419 -1.32 -14.17 10.10
CA SER A 419 -0.53 -14.04 8.88
C SER A 419 0.90 -14.58 9.02
N THR A 420 1.44 -14.68 10.24
CA THR A 420 2.80 -15.15 10.50
C THR A 420 2.90 -16.63 10.86
N LYS A 421 1.77 -17.30 11.18
CA LYS A 421 1.74 -18.71 11.61
C LYS A 421 2.18 -19.75 10.56
N PRO A 422 1.84 -19.62 9.27
CA PRO A 422 2.21 -20.63 8.28
C PRO A 422 3.72 -20.73 8.11
N ASN A 423 4.16 -21.83 7.50
CA ASN A 423 5.56 -22.00 7.11
C ASN A 423 5.89 -20.97 6.02
N ASN A 424 6.36 -19.79 6.44
CA ASN A 424 6.62 -18.59 5.64
C ASN A 424 7.77 -18.76 4.62
N ARG A 425 7.83 -19.90 3.93
CA ARG A 425 8.91 -20.22 3.00
C ARG A 425 8.79 -19.46 1.68
N VAL A 426 7.57 -19.02 1.32
CA VAL A 426 7.35 -18.25 0.10
C VAL A 426 7.80 -16.81 0.34
N TYR A 427 8.94 -16.46 -0.26
CA TYR A 427 9.57 -15.15 -0.13
C TYR A 427 8.60 -14.02 -0.51
N GLU A 428 7.89 -14.16 -1.63
CA GLU A 428 6.93 -13.16 -2.11
C GLU A 428 5.80 -12.90 -1.09
N THR A 429 5.25 -13.95 -0.49
CA THR A 429 4.23 -13.81 0.57
C THR A 429 4.78 -13.04 1.75
N ARG A 430 6.01 -13.37 2.19
CA ARG A 430 6.67 -12.69 3.30
C ARG A 430 6.88 -11.20 3.09
N ARG A 431 7.15 -10.78 1.85
CA ARG A 431 7.36 -9.36 1.50
C ARG A 431 6.10 -8.50 1.66
N ASN A 432 4.92 -9.09 1.87
CA ASN A 432 3.70 -8.34 2.19
C ASN A 432 3.53 -8.08 3.69
N PHE A 433 4.21 -8.83 4.56
CA PHE A 433 4.01 -8.73 6.01
C PHE A 433 4.49 -7.43 6.65
N PRO A 434 5.61 -6.81 6.23
CA PRO A 434 6.06 -5.56 6.85
C PRO A 434 5.01 -4.45 6.78
N THR A 435 4.36 -4.26 5.64
CA THR A 435 3.25 -3.30 5.49
C THR A 435 2.05 -3.68 6.38
N VAL A 436 1.69 -4.97 6.46
CA VAL A 436 0.61 -5.43 7.35
C VAL A 436 0.93 -5.14 8.82
N MET A 437 2.17 -5.43 9.25
CA MET A 437 2.61 -5.19 10.60
C MET A 437 2.60 -3.69 10.91
N LEU A 438 3.17 -2.88 10.03
CA LEU A 438 3.30 -1.45 10.26
C LEU A 438 1.94 -0.72 10.28
N PHE A 439 1.07 -0.95 9.30
CA PHE A 439 -0.18 -0.20 9.17
C PHE A 439 -1.27 -0.66 10.16
N TYR A 440 -1.30 -1.94 10.50
CA TYR A 440 -2.43 -2.52 11.24
C TYR A 440 -2.03 -3.05 12.62
N CYS A 441 -0.92 -3.77 12.70
CA CYS A 441 -0.51 -4.44 13.94
C CYS A 441 0.13 -3.47 14.92
N SER A 442 1.11 -2.66 14.49
CA SER A 442 1.90 -1.80 15.37
C SER A 442 1.07 -0.78 16.16
N PRO A 443 0.11 -0.03 15.56
CA PRO A 443 -0.74 0.89 16.31
C PRO A 443 -1.54 0.16 17.40
N ALA A 444 -2.19 -0.95 17.05
CA ALA A 444 -3.01 -1.73 17.96
C ALA A 444 -2.18 -2.37 19.09
N ALA A 445 -1.03 -2.95 18.76
CA ALA A 445 -0.13 -3.56 19.73
C ALA A 445 0.48 -2.53 20.69
N GLY A 446 0.84 -1.33 20.19
CA GLY A 446 1.32 -0.25 21.04
C GLY A 446 0.27 0.22 22.06
N VAL A 447 -0.98 0.39 21.63
CA VAL A 447 -2.11 0.72 22.53
C VAL A 447 -2.25 -0.33 23.64
N LEU A 448 -2.29 -1.62 23.25
CA LEU A 448 -2.40 -2.72 24.21
C LEU A 448 -1.23 -2.76 25.19
N ALA A 449 0.00 -2.61 24.70
CA ALA A 449 1.21 -2.67 25.50
C ALA A 449 1.27 -1.53 26.52
N LEU A 450 1.03 -0.29 26.07
CA LEU A 450 1.12 0.89 26.92
C LEU A 450 -0.04 0.96 27.92
N GLU A 451 -1.23 0.53 27.54
CA GLU A 451 -2.36 0.44 28.47
C GLU A 451 -2.17 -0.68 29.51
N LEU A 452 -1.61 -1.83 29.10
CA LEU A 452 -1.19 -2.90 30.00
C LEU A 452 -0.15 -2.39 31.01
N ARG A 453 0.86 -1.64 30.55
CA ARG A 453 1.87 -1.00 31.40
C ARG A 453 1.24 -0.05 32.40
N ARG A 454 0.41 0.89 31.92
CA ARG A 454 -0.29 1.89 32.75
C ARG A 454 -1.11 1.22 33.85
N CYS A 455 -1.87 0.19 33.50
CA CYS A 455 -2.69 -0.56 34.46
C CYS A 455 -1.83 -1.28 35.51
N THR A 456 -0.71 -1.87 35.09
CA THR A 456 0.25 -2.55 35.98
C THR A 456 0.83 -1.59 37.00
N ILE A 457 1.37 -0.46 36.55
CA ILE A 457 2.03 0.54 37.42
C ILE A 457 1.02 1.18 38.38
N LYS A 458 -0.20 1.47 37.92
CA LYS A 458 -1.25 2.07 38.75
C LYS A 458 -1.97 1.05 39.64
N GLY A 459 -1.69 -0.25 39.51
CA GLY A 459 -2.37 -1.30 40.27
C GLY A 459 -3.87 -1.42 39.97
N ILE A 460 -4.30 -1.02 38.76
CA ILE A 460 -5.70 -1.10 38.33
C ILE A 460 -5.89 -2.24 37.32
N PRO A 461 -7.05 -2.91 37.32
CA PRO A 461 -7.33 -3.96 36.33
C PRO A 461 -7.59 -3.35 34.94
N LEU A 462 -7.25 -4.12 33.90
CA LEU A 462 -7.74 -3.87 32.54
C LEU A 462 -9.28 -4.03 32.50
N PRO A 463 -9.97 -3.44 31.50
CA PRO A 463 -11.40 -3.68 31.28
C PRO A 463 -11.72 -5.18 31.28
N SER A 464 -12.89 -5.56 31.82
CA SER A 464 -13.27 -6.97 31.99
C SER A 464 -13.40 -7.76 30.69
N THR A 465 -13.54 -7.07 29.56
CA THR A 465 -13.58 -7.68 28.23
C THR A 465 -12.19 -8.06 27.70
N ILE A 466 -11.12 -7.63 28.40
CA ILE A 466 -9.73 -7.84 28.01
C ILE A 466 -9.00 -8.70 29.05
N SER A 467 -8.56 -9.88 28.61
CA SER A 467 -7.71 -10.75 29.42
C SER A 467 -6.26 -10.25 29.42
N ARG A 468 -5.76 -9.86 30.60
CA ARG A 468 -4.35 -9.49 30.80
C ARG A 468 -3.39 -10.54 30.27
N ALA A 469 -3.68 -11.82 30.53
CA ALA A 469 -2.84 -12.93 30.09
C ALA A 469 -2.82 -13.07 28.56
N ASP A 470 -3.94 -12.81 27.89
CA ASP A 470 -4.02 -12.88 26.43
C ASP A 470 -3.27 -11.73 25.77
N VAL A 471 -3.33 -10.53 26.35
CA VAL A 471 -2.54 -9.38 25.89
C VAL A 471 -1.04 -9.69 26.00
N ILE A 472 -0.57 -10.11 27.18
CA ILE A 472 0.84 -10.47 27.39
C ILE A 472 1.28 -11.54 26.39
N ARG A 473 0.51 -12.63 26.26
CA ARG A 473 0.88 -13.74 25.36
C ARG A 473 1.01 -13.31 23.92
N ASN A 474 0.03 -12.57 23.39
CA ASN A 474 0.05 -12.14 21.99
C ASN A 474 1.12 -11.08 21.72
N LEU A 475 1.37 -10.17 22.66
CA LEU A 475 2.47 -9.22 22.56
C LEU A 475 3.83 -9.94 22.57
N SER A 476 4.03 -10.94 23.44
CA SER A 476 5.27 -11.74 23.43
C SER A 476 5.46 -12.50 22.11
N VAL A 477 4.38 -13.06 21.54
CA VAL A 477 4.43 -13.71 20.21
C VAL A 477 4.79 -12.69 19.13
N LEU A 478 4.22 -11.49 19.16
CA LEU A 478 4.55 -10.42 18.23
C LEU A 478 6.02 -10.01 18.34
N THR A 479 6.54 -9.82 19.56
CA THR A 479 7.94 -9.47 19.80
C THR A 479 8.87 -10.50 19.15
N SER A 480 8.59 -11.79 19.38
CA SER A 480 9.35 -12.87 18.74
C SER A 480 9.17 -12.90 17.21
N CYS A 481 7.97 -12.60 16.69
CA CYS A 481 7.73 -12.56 15.25
C CYS A 481 8.52 -11.44 14.55
N LEU A 482 8.56 -10.25 15.14
CA LEU A 482 9.20 -9.07 14.54
C LEU A 482 10.71 -9.23 14.36
N GLU A 483 11.36 -10.09 15.15
CA GLU A 483 12.80 -10.39 15.02
C GLU A 483 13.17 -11.01 13.67
N TRP A 484 12.27 -11.77 13.05
CA TRP A 484 12.58 -12.53 11.84
C TRP A 484 11.62 -12.28 10.69
N ILE A 485 10.39 -11.82 10.92
CA ILE A 485 9.37 -11.71 9.87
C ILE A 485 9.73 -10.61 8.85
N VAL A 486 10.26 -9.47 9.33
CA VAL A 486 10.64 -8.32 8.51
C VAL A 486 12.09 -8.47 8.05
N LEU A 487 12.26 -8.71 6.75
CA LEU A 487 13.57 -8.99 6.17
C LEU A 487 14.49 -7.77 6.21
N PRO A 488 15.80 -7.94 6.47
CA PRO A 488 16.81 -6.92 6.21
C PRO A 488 16.72 -6.48 4.73
N GLY A 489 16.70 -5.16 4.49
CA GLY A 489 16.48 -4.58 3.16
C GLY A 489 15.01 -4.26 2.82
N ASP A 490 14.07 -4.51 3.74
CA ASP A 490 12.74 -3.90 3.66
C ASP A 490 12.78 -2.44 4.10
N GLY A 491 12.10 -1.55 3.37
CA GLY A 491 12.03 -0.13 3.74
C GLY A 491 11.42 0.11 5.12
N ASN A 492 10.55 -0.78 5.60
CA ASN A 492 9.93 -0.69 6.92
C ASN A 492 10.72 -1.42 8.02
N HIS A 493 11.85 -2.05 7.71
CA HIS A 493 12.63 -2.86 8.65
C HIS A 493 13.06 -2.09 9.89
N LYS A 494 13.65 -0.90 9.70
CA LYS A 494 14.14 -0.08 10.81
C LYS A 494 13.02 0.26 11.80
N LEU A 495 11.86 0.69 11.31
CA LEU A 495 10.74 1.07 12.17
C LEU A 495 10.13 -0.14 12.90
N CYS A 496 10.01 -1.28 12.23
CA CYS A 496 9.56 -2.51 12.87
C CYS A 496 10.53 -2.96 13.97
N LEU A 497 11.84 -2.77 13.78
CA LEU A 497 12.87 -3.09 14.77
C LEU A 497 12.75 -2.19 16.01
N GLU A 498 12.60 -0.88 15.84
CA GLU A 498 12.41 0.05 16.97
C GLU A 498 11.12 -0.23 17.73
N PHE A 499 10.04 -0.51 17.01
CA PHE A 499 8.79 -0.93 17.63
C PHE A 499 8.96 -2.23 18.43
N ASN A 500 9.73 -3.19 17.90
CA ASN A 500 10.01 -4.45 18.59
C ASN A 500 10.76 -4.21 19.91
N LYS A 501 11.78 -3.33 19.91
CA LYS A 501 12.51 -2.95 21.13
C LYS A 501 11.60 -2.35 22.19
N MET A 502 10.70 -1.44 21.80
CA MET A 502 9.73 -0.85 22.72
C MET A 502 8.81 -1.91 23.33
N LEU A 503 8.27 -2.82 22.51
CA LEU A 503 7.42 -3.91 23.01
C LEU A 503 8.15 -4.79 24.02
N ALA A 504 9.42 -5.13 23.75
CA ALA A 504 10.24 -5.92 24.67
C ALA A 504 10.43 -5.19 26.01
N LEU A 505 10.78 -3.90 25.98
CA LEU A 505 10.94 -3.09 27.20
C LEU A 505 9.65 -3.00 28.02
N VAL A 506 8.51 -2.75 27.36
CA VAL A 506 7.21 -2.72 28.02
C VAL A 506 6.90 -4.04 28.69
N LEU A 507 7.13 -5.16 27.98
CA LEU A 507 6.87 -6.49 28.51
C LEU A 507 7.79 -6.80 29.70
N ASP A 508 9.07 -6.49 29.61
CA ASP A 508 10.03 -6.68 30.70
C ASP A 508 9.63 -5.88 31.93
N GLU A 509 9.23 -4.62 31.76
CA GLU A 509 8.77 -3.79 32.87
C GLU A 509 7.48 -4.35 33.50
N VAL A 510 6.51 -4.76 32.68
CA VAL A 510 5.24 -5.32 33.16
C VAL A 510 5.42 -6.65 33.89
N LEU A 511 6.33 -7.50 33.41
CA LEU A 511 6.57 -8.83 33.97
C LEU A 511 7.42 -8.79 35.25
N ASN A 512 8.38 -7.86 35.32
CA ASN A 512 9.27 -7.70 36.48
C ASN A 512 8.77 -6.63 37.47
N TYR A 513 7.58 -6.06 37.28
CA TYR A 513 7.04 -5.04 38.16
C TYR A 513 6.77 -5.59 39.56
N GLU A 514 7.43 -5.01 40.56
CA GLU A 514 7.16 -5.21 41.98
C GLU A 514 6.46 -3.96 42.54
N PRO A 515 5.23 -4.06 43.07
CA PRO A 515 4.56 -2.91 43.67
C PRO A 515 5.37 -2.41 44.88
N PRO A 516 5.47 -1.09 45.09
CA PRO A 516 6.17 -0.54 46.25
C PRO A 516 5.65 -1.18 47.54
N ALA A 517 6.54 -1.71 48.36
CA ALA A 517 6.17 -2.30 49.64
C ALA A 517 5.46 -1.24 50.51
N ASN A 518 4.18 -1.48 50.84
CA ASN A 518 3.43 -0.66 51.80
C ASN A 518 4.15 -0.71 53.16
N GLY A 519 4.96 0.30 53.47
CA GLY A 519 5.79 0.19 54.67
C GLY A 519 6.67 1.38 55.05
N VAL A 520 6.20 2.63 54.98
CA VAL A 520 6.48 3.63 56.02
C VAL A 520 5.30 4.61 56.10
N GLN A 521 4.38 4.38 57.05
CA GLN A 521 3.61 5.49 57.61
C GLN A 521 4.62 6.43 58.29
N ALA A 522 5.11 7.42 57.55
CA ALA A 522 5.76 8.56 58.16
C ALA A 522 4.64 9.39 58.81
N ASN A 523 4.43 9.15 60.11
CA ASN A 523 3.76 10.08 61.00
C ASN A 523 4.41 11.47 60.82
N ARG A 524 3.77 12.34 60.04
CA ARG A 524 3.93 13.79 60.18
C ARG A 524 2.54 14.40 60.19
N GLY A 525 2.22 14.98 61.34
CA GLY A 525 0.91 15.52 61.66
C GLY A 525 0.44 16.59 60.68
N ASP A 526 -0.86 16.51 60.42
CA ASP A 526 -1.81 17.62 60.42
C ASP A 526 -1.26 19.04 60.14
N THR A 527 -1.44 19.49 58.91
CA THR A 527 -2.11 20.76 58.59
C THR A 527 -2.69 20.67 57.18
N GLY A 528 -3.99 20.91 57.05
CA GLY A 528 -4.71 20.78 55.79
C GLY A 528 -4.36 21.82 54.72
N ALA A 529 -4.38 21.36 53.47
CA ALA A 529 -4.87 22.08 52.30
C ALA A 529 -5.10 21.02 51.21
N SER A 530 -6.31 21.00 50.67
CA SER A 530 -6.69 20.25 49.48
C SER A 530 -5.94 20.81 48.27
N ASP A 531 -5.03 20.03 47.70
CA ASP A 531 -4.57 20.17 46.32
C ASP A 531 -4.33 18.76 45.78
N ASP A 532 -5.12 18.38 44.77
CA ASP A 532 -4.88 17.23 43.90
C ASP A 532 -3.55 17.47 43.19
N ASN A 533 -2.47 16.94 43.76
CA ASN A 533 -1.13 17.09 43.20
C ASN A 533 -0.67 15.75 42.61
N ASP A 534 -0.79 15.69 41.28
CA ASP A 534 -0.36 14.64 40.35
C ASP A 534 1.19 14.58 40.24
N THR A 535 1.90 14.67 41.37
CA THR A 535 3.37 14.86 41.43
C THR A 535 4.10 13.65 42.00
N LEU A 536 3.79 12.45 41.50
CA LEU A 536 4.66 11.28 41.64
C LEU A 536 5.08 10.77 40.26
N MET A 537 6.38 10.91 39.95
CA MET A 537 7.11 10.46 38.75
C MET A 537 7.10 11.39 37.51
N ALA A 538 7.29 12.69 37.69
CA ALA A 538 7.76 13.58 36.63
C ALA A 538 9.24 13.27 36.30
N GLY A 539 9.47 12.22 35.51
CA GLY A 539 10.83 11.81 35.10
C GLY A 539 10.94 10.76 33.99
N GLN A 540 9.86 10.13 33.52
CA GLN A 540 9.93 9.09 32.47
C GLN A 540 8.76 9.19 31.47
N GLY A 541 8.69 10.30 30.72
CA GLY A 541 7.73 10.46 29.61
C GLY A 541 8.06 9.62 28.36
N PHE A 542 9.25 9.02 28.32
CA PHE A 542 9.76 8.29 27.15
C PHE A 542 10.53 7.05 27.59
N PHE A 543 10.59 6.03 26.73
CA PHE A 543 11.55 4.95 26.91
C PHE A 543 12.94 5.50 26.66
N ASP A 544 13.86 5.28 27.60
CA ASP A 544 15.27 5.62 27.48
C ASP A 544 15.96 4.58 26.56
N MET A 545 15.49 4.51 25.31
CA MET A 545 16.09 3.67 24.28
C MET A 545 17.34 4.37 23.75
N PRO A 546 18.45 3.64 23.49
CA PRO A 546 19.60 4.23 22.82
C PRO A 546 19.11 4.88 21.52
N MET A 547 19.33 6.20 21.40
CA MET A 547 18.87 6.99 20.26
C MET A 547 19.39 6.36 18.97
N THR A 548 18.54 5.61 18.27
CA THR A 548 18.82 5.14 16.93
C THR A 548 18.83 6.38 16.03
N GLU A 549 19.92 6.61 15.29
CA GLU A 549 20.17 7.89 14.61
C GLU A 549 18.93 8.40 13.83
N GLY A 550 18.34 9.50 14.31
CA GLY A 550 17.24 10.19 13.63
C GLY A 550 15.82 9.93 14.14
N LEU A 551 15.59 9.06 15.13
CA LEU A 551 14.27 8.90 15.78
C LEU A 551 14.18 9.69 17.09
N GLU A 552 13.03 10.34 17.29
CA GLU A 552 12.64 10.84 18.61
C GLU A 552 12.33 9.67 19.55
N PRO A 553 12.59 9.80 20.86
CA PRO A 553 12.26 8.78 21.85
C PRO A 553 10.81 8.32 21.76
N ILE A 554 10.56 7.02 21.95
CA ILE A 554 9.19 6.48 21.89
C ILE A 554 8.43 6.85 23.17
N PRO A 555 7.25 7.49 23.06
CA PRO A 555 6.46 7.88 24.22
C PRO A 555 5.96 6.69 25.05
N THR A 556 5.80 6.90 26.35
CA THR A 556 5.26 5.88 27.27
C THR A 556 3.74 5.95 27.45
N VAL A 557 3.09 6.95 26.84
CA VAL A 557 1.63 7.14 26.84
C VAL A 557 1.06 6.69 25.50
N SER A 558 -0.03 5.91 25.53
CA SER A 558 -0.64 5.33 24.32
C SER A 558 -1.00 6.38 23.26
N GLU A 559 -1.60 7.49 23.67
CA GLU A 559 -2.04 8.54 22.74
C GLU A 559 -0.84 9.28 22.11
N GLU A 560 0.19 9.55 22.92
CA GLU A 560 1.44 10.16 22.45
C GLU A 560 2.18 9.21 21.51
N PHE A 561 2.22 7.90 21.81
CA PHE A 561 2.80 6.88 20.94
C PHE A 561 2.12 6.86 19.56
N LEU A 562 0.79 6.89 19.52
CA LEU A 562 0.07 6.91 18.24
C LEU A 562 0.36 8.18 17.44
N ASN A 563 0.41 9.35 18.11
CA ASN A 563 0.78 10.60 17.45
C ASN A 563 2.25 10.59 17.00
N TRP A 564 3.15 9.98 17.77
CA TRP A 564 4.54 9.77 17.38
C TRP A 564 4.64 8.86 16.15
N LEU A 565 3.88 7.76 16.12
CA LEU A 565 3.86 6.82 15.00
C LEU A 565 3.34 7.48 13.71
N ASP A 566 2.28 8.28 13.80
CA ASP A 566 1.71 9.02 12.66
C ASP A 566 2.71 10.06 12.09
N ASN A 567 3.65 10.54 12.92
CA ASN A 567 4.62 11.58 12.58
C ASN A 567 6.07 11.08 12.47
N ALA A 568 6.30 9.78 12.55
CA ALA A 568 7.64 9.19 12.52
C ALA A 568 8.30 9.33 11.14
N THR A 569 8.86 10.50 10.82
CA THR A 569 9.50 10.76 9.53
C THR A 569 10.96 10.35 9.51
N TRP A 570 11.38 9.57 8.52
CA TRP A 570 12.79 9.29 8.28
C TRP A 570 13.40 10.28 7.28
N ASN A 571 14.50 10.92 7.68
CA ASN A 571 15.55 11.33 6.75
C ASN A 571 16.53 10.16 6.67
N ASN A 572 16.48 9.38 5.58
CA ASN A 572 17.48 8.36 5.30
C ASN A 572 18.80 9.08 5.00
N LYS A 573 19.59 9.38 6.04
CA LYS A 573 20.86 10.12 5.90
C LYS A 573 21.99 9.24 5.36
N ASP A 574 21.76 7.94 5.19
CA ASP A 574 22.73 6.96 4.70
C ASP A 574 22.90 6.97 3.17
N LEU A 575 22.26 7.90 2.44
CA LEU A 575 22.20 7.93 0.96
C LEU A 575 22.77 9.21 0.32
N PHE A 576 23.65 9.92 1.02
CA PHE A 576 24.41 11.03 0.42
C PHE A 576 25.91 10.85 0.56
#